data_AF-A0A1T5K3I1-F1
#
_entry.id   AF-A0A1T5K3I1-F1
#
_cell.length_a   1.000
_cell.length_b   1.000
_cell.length_c   1.000
_cell.angle_alpha   90.00
_cell.angle_beta   90.00
_cell.angle_gamma   90.00
#
_symmetry.space_group_name_H-M   'P 1'
#
loop_
_entity.id
_entity.type
_entity.pdbx_description
1 polymer ?
#
loop_
_entity_poly.entity_id
_entity_poly.type
_entity_poly.pdbx_seq_one_letter_code
_entity_poly.pdbx_strand_id
1 'polypeptide(L)'
;MKPGLYQYTDDQLVTEAKAGNSAAAEILFVRHNTFVSRLVKQFGGTAEEIKDVTQDIFIRVWEHLHGFEQQSSFTTWLYRITVNHVLQSKRKEKSQQRQITSGLWLEEDDSEESMLPENFLTDYFSGALLCLSEEQRITLVLADIFRMDHVQASYILKITPDAYRKRLSRSRKDLRNWISKKCSLLTPGNTCQCPKKKQCFIEEGKVNERTGKFERDYIRKVQTYIALHLEQTGTADLINFQIH
;
A
#
# COMPACT_ATOMS: atom_id res chain seq x y z
N MET A 1 12.76 25.19 24.44
CA MET A 1 12.35 24.60 23.14
C MET A 1 13.23 25.25 22.08
N LYS A 2 14.13 24.51 21.41
CA LYS A 2 15.00 25.09 20.36
C LYS A 2 14.10 25.47 19.17
N PRO A 3 13.96 26.76 18.81
CA PRO A 3 13.26 27.15 17.58
C PRO A 3 14.03 26.56 16.39
N GLY A 4 13.37 25.81 15.51
CA GLY A 4 13.94 25.35 14.23
C GLY A 4 14.03 23.84 14.00
N LEU A 5 13.69 22.97 14.96
CA LEU A 5 13.75 21.50 14.75
C LEU A 5 12.88 21.03 13.57
N TYR A 6 11.75 21.68 13.29
CA TYR A 6 10.90 21.33 12.15
C TYR A 6 11.59 21.50 10.78
N GLN A 7 12.63 22.33 10.70
CA GLN A 7 13.41 22.54 9.48
C GLN A 7 14.55 21.53 9.31
N TYR A 8 14.81 20.70 10.32
CA TYR A 8 15.89 19.72 10.28
C TYR A 8 15.55 18.63 9.26
N THR A 9 16.59 18.17 8.56
CA THR A 9 16.56 16.96 7.75
C THR A 9 16.32 15.73 8.63
N ASP A 10 15.86 14.62 8.03
CA ASP A 10 15.65 13.38 8.78
C ASP A 10 16.93 12.91 9.47
N ASP A 11 18.10 13.04 8.83
CA ASP A 11 19.38 12.62 9.41
C ASP A 11 19.79 13.45 10.63
N GLN A 12 19.53 14.76 10.59
CA GLN A 12 19.73 15.64 11.75
C GLN A 12 18.77 15.29 12.89
N LEU A 13 17.49 15.06 12.57
CA LEU A 13 16.50 14.65 13.56
C LEU A 13 16.84 13.28 14.18
N VAL A 14 17.32 12.33 13.38
CA VAL A 14 17.80 11.03 13.86
C VAL A 14 18.96 11.22 14.85
N THR A 15 19.90 12.12 14.54
CA THR A 15 21.05 12.40 15.40
C THR A 15 20.60 12.98 16.74
N GLU A 16 19.69 13.95 16.73
CA GLU A 16 19.11 14.55 17.94
C GLU A 16 18.27 13.52 18.72
N ALA A 17 17.46 12.70 18.05
CA ALA A 17 16.65 11.66 18.67
C ALA A 17 17.53 10.60 19.37
N LYS A 18 18.63 10.18 18.73
CA LYS A 18 19.65 9.31 19.35
C LYS A 18 20.32 9.95 20.57
N ALA A 19 20.41 11.27 20.63
CA ALA A 19 20.92 12.00 21.79
C ALA A 19 19.87 12.16 22.92
N GLY A 20 18.67 11.58 22.77
CA GLY A 20 17.60 11.63 23.76
C GLY A 20 16.63 12.81 23.59
N ASN A 21 16.70 13.56 22.48
CA ASN A 21 15.77 14.65 22.20
C ASN A 21 14.41 14.10 21.73
N SER A 22 13.46 13.98 22.66
CA SER A 22 12.11 13.45 22.38
C SER A 22 11.35 14.27 21.33
N ALA A 23 11.56 15.59 21.26
CA ALA A 23 10.92 16.43 20.25
C ALA A 23 11.41 16.10 18.83
N ALA A 24 12.67 15.70 18.66
CA ALA A 24 13.18 15.25 17.37
C ALA A 24 12.56 13.92 16.93
N ALA A 25 12.38 12.99 17.88
CA ALA A 25 11.68 11.72 17.63
C ALA A 25 10.20 11.94 17.27
N GLU A 26 9.52 12.86 17.96
CA GLU A 26 8.13 13.24 17.66
C GLU A 26 7.99 13.83 16.25
N ILE A 27 8.91 14.70 15.82
CA ILE A 27 8.89 15.27 14.47
C ILE A 27 9.07 14.16 13.42
N LEU A 28 10.00 13.23 13.62
CA LEU A 28 10.16 12.07 12.73
C LEU A 28 8.89 11.21 12.70
N PHE A 29 8.27 10.96 13.85
CA PHE A 29 6.99 10.25 13.91
C PHE A 29 5.93 10.94 13.06
N VAL A 30 5.64 12.22 13.32
CA VAL A 30 4.61 12.97 12.60
C VAL A 30 4.90 13.01 11.09
N ARG A 31 6.17 13.25 10.71
CA ARG A 31 6.60 13.34 9.31
C ARG A 31 6.38 12.04 8.53
N HIS A 32 6.56 10.89 9.19
CA HIS A 32 6.49 9.58 8.51
C HIS A 32 5.23 8.77 8.83
N ASN A 33 4.40 9.18 9.79
CA ASN A 33 3.22 8.42 10.22
C ASN A 33 2.25 8.15 9.07
N THR A 34 1.87 9.20 8.33
CA THR A 34 0.98 9.08 7.16
C THR A 34 1.55 8.13 6.10
N PHE A 35 2.87 8.10 5.95
CA PHE A 35 3.50 7.19 5.01
C PHE A 35 3.41 5.74 5.50
N VAL A 36 3.80 5.48 6.75
CA VAL A 36 3.82 4.13 7.33
C VAL A 36 2.41 3.55 7.34
N SER A 37 1.41 4.34 7.73
CA SER A 37 0.01 3.91 7.74
C SER A 37 -0.48 3.55 6.33
N ARG A 38 -0.12 4.35 5.31
CA ARG A 38 -0.43 4.03 3.90
C ARG A 38 0.21 2.72 3.44
N LEU A 39 1.44 2.42 3.86
CA LEU A 39 2.11 1.16 3.55
C LEU A 39 1.42 -0.03 4.26
N VAL A 40 1.09 0.11 5.56
CA VAL A 40 0.36 -0.90 6.32
C VAL A 40 -1.01 -1.17 5.70
N LYS A 41 -1.74 -0.14 5.27
CA LYS A 41 -3.04 -0.25 4.58
C LYS A 41 -2.98 -1.16 3.35
N GLN A 42 -1.86 -1.22 2.62
CA GLN A 42 -1.70 -2.12 1.46
C GLN A 42 -1.76 -3.61 1.82
N PHE A 43 -1.68 -3.95 3.10
CA PHE A 43 -1.79 -5.32 3.60
C PHE A 43 -3.16 -5.65 4.21
N GLY A 44 -4.07 -4.66 4.22
CA GLY A 44 -5.43 -4.75 4.72
C GLY A 44 -5.53 -4.78 6.24
N GLY A 45 -6.71 -4.39 6.74
CA GLY A 45 -7.07 -4.28 8.14
C GLY A 45 -8.08 -3.14 8.33
N THR A 46 -8.69 -3.05 9.50
CA THR A 46 -9.54 -1.91 9.89
C THR A 46 -8.69 -0.66 10.16
N ALA A 47 -9.33 0.51 10.23
CA ALA A 47 -8.63 1.76 10.58
C ALA A 47 -7.94 1.66 11.95
N GLU A 48 -8.60 1.02 12.92
CA GLU A 48 -8.05 0.74 14.25
C GLU A 48 -6.85 -0.20 14.18
N GLU A 49 -6.97 -1.32 13.46
CA GLU A 49 -5.85 -2.27 13.28
C GLU A 49 -4.65 -1.61 12.59
N ILE A 50 -4.89 -0.77 11.58
CA ILE A 50 -3.82 -0.04 10.89
C ILE A 50 -3.12 0.93 11.84
N LYS A 51 -3.87 1.64 12.68
CA LYS A 51 -3.33 2.57 13.67
C LYS A 51 -2.48 1.84 14.71
N ASP A 52 -2.98 0.74 15.25
CA ASP A 52 -2.28 -0.07 16.25
C ASP A 52 -0.98 -0.65 15.67
N VAL A 53 -1.04 -1.24 14.47
CA VAL A 53 0.16 -1.77 13.79
C VAL A 53 1.17 -0.67 13.48
N THR A 54 0.69 0.52 13.08
CA THR A 54 1.56 1.67 12.83
C THR A 54 2.27 2.11 14.10
N GLN A 55 1.57 2.17 15.23
CA GLN A 55 2.14 2.49 16.52
C GLN A 55 3.21 1.46 16.95
N ASP A 56 2.90 0.17 16.82
CA ASP A 56 3.85 -0.93 17.10
C ASP A 56 5.12 -0.84 16.25
N ILE A 57 4.99 -0.45 14.99
CA ILE A 57 6.14 -0.22 14.11
C ILE A 57 7.00 0.93 14.65
N PHE A 58 6.41 2.05 15.04
CA PHE A 58 7.19 3.18 15.56
C PHE A 58 7.86 2.89 16.90
N ILE A 59 7.23 2.09 17.77
CA ILE A 59 7.88 1.60 18.99
C ILE A 59 9.17 0.84 18.62
N ARG A 60 9.10 -0.10 17.66
CA ARG A 60 10.28 -0.86 17.19
C ARG A 60 11.32 0.04 16.52
N VAL A 61 10.88 1.05 15.78
CA VAL A 61 11.78 2.04 15.15
C VAL A 61 12.59 2.75 16.22
N TRP A 62 11.98 3.15 17.34
CA TRP A 62 12.69 3.79 18.45
C TRP A 62 13.59 2.83 19.22
N GLU A 63 13.14 1.60 19.47
CA GLU A 63 13.98 0.55 20.07
C GLU A 63 15.25 0.27 19.26
N HIS A 64 15.15 0.34 17.92
CA HIS A 64 16.25 0.04 17.01
C HIS A 64 16.97 1.27 16.48
N LEU A 65 16.55 2.50 16.84
CA LEU A 65 17.06 3.74 16.25
C LEU A 65 18.59 3.85 16.41
N HIS A 66 19.12 3.48 17.58
CA HIS A 66 20.56 3.52 17.84
C HIS A 66 21.38 2.68 16.86
N GLY A 67 20.84 1.57 16.39
CA GLY A 67 21.48 0.69 15.40
C GLY A 67 21.37 1.16 13.95
N PHE A 68 20.69 2.28 13.67
CA PHE A 68 20.63 2.83 12.32
C PHE A 68 21.93 3.57 11.96
N GLU A 69 22.76 2.96 11.13
CA GLU A 69 24.09 3.46 10.77
C GLU A 69 24.10 4.51 9.64
N GLN A 70 22.93 5.01 9.20
CA GLN A 70 22.82 6.01 8.11
C GLN A 70 23.43 5.57 6.76
N GLN A 71 23.57 4.26 6.52
CA GLN A 71 23.99 3.71 5.22
C GLN A 71 22.90 3.77 4.13
N SER A 72 21.69 4.18 4.50
CA SER A 72 20.55 4.48 3.64
C SER A 72 19.82 5.69 4.20
N SER A 73 18.89 6.30 3.46
CA SER A 73 17.99 7.30 4.07
C SER A 73 17.20 6.69 5.23
N PHE A 74 16.85 7.51 6.23
CA PHE A 74 15.99 7.09 7.34
C PHE A 74 14.68 6.48 6.83
N THR A 75 14.08 7.10 5.82
CA THR A 75 12.89 6.63 5.13
C THR A 75 13.03 5.19 4.61
N THR A 76 14.13 4.87 3.93
CA THR A 76 14.38 3.51 3.40
C THR A 76 14.53 2.49 4.53
N TRP A 77 15.22 2.86 5.60
CA TRP A 77 15.40 2.01 6.77
C TRP A 77 14.09 1.78 7.54
N LEU A 78 13.28 2.83 7.71
CA LEU A 78 11.94 2.77 8.28
C LEU A 78 11.06 1.79 7.49
N TYR A 79 11.06 1.88 6.15
CA TYR A 79 10.23 0.99 5.33
C TYR A 79 10.67 -0.46 5.48
N ARG A 80 11.98 -0.70 5.61
CA ARG A 80 12.49 -2.03 5.91
C ARG A 80 11.93 -2.56 7.24
N ILE A 81 11.86 -1.73 8.28
CA ILE A 81 11.23 -2.15 9.55
C ILE A 81 9.74 -2.42 9.35
N THR A 82 9.02 -1.51 8.70
CA THR A 82 7.59 -1.65 8.42
C THR A 82 7.27 -2.93 7.64
N VAL A 83 7.95 -3.17 6.53
CA VAL A 83 7.72 -4.36 5.68
C VAL A 83 8.02 -5.65 6.44
N ASN A 84 9.14 -5.69 7.19
CA ASN A 84 9.46 -6.86 8.00
C ASN A 84 8.39 -7.12 9.07
N HIS A 85 7.89 -6.07 9.72
CA HIS A 85 6.84 -6.20 10.72
C HIS A 85 5.53 -6.73 10.10
N VAL A 86 5.05 -6.11 9.03
CA VAL A 86 3.79 -6.51 8.39
C VAL A 86 3.84 -7.93 7.82
N LEU A 87 4.97 -8.32 7.22
CA LEU A 87 5.16 -9.70 6.75
C LEU A 87 5.24 -10.72 7.90
N GLN A 88 5.76 -10.35 9.07
CA GLN A 88 5.82 -11.23 10.24
C GLN A 88 4.46 -11.39 10.93
N SER A 89 3.72 -10.30 11.15
CA SER A 89 2.41 -10.33 11.82
C SER A 89 1.42 -11.23 11.07
N LYS A 90 1.35 -11.13 9.74
CA LYS A 90 0.50 -12.00 8.90
C LYS A 90 0.91 -13.48 8.93
N ARG A 91 2.20 -13.79 9.05
CA ARG A 91 2.67 -15.18 9.20
C ARG A 91 2.22 -15.79 10.53
N LYS A 92 2.26 -15.00 11.60
CA LYS A 92 1.79 -15.41 12.94
C LYS A 92 0.27 -15.64 12.95
N GLU A 93 -0.48 -14.81 12.26
CA GLU A 93 -1.94 -14.97 12.08
C GLU A 93 -2.33 -16.21 11.28
N LYS A 94 -1.63 -16.49 10.16
CA LYS A 94 -1.82 -17.75 9.41
C LYS A 94 -1.59 -18.98 10.26
N SER A 95 -0.62 -18.92 11.19
CA SER A 95 -0.37 -19.99 12.16
C SER A 95 -1.43 -20.08 13.26
N GLN A 96 -2.22 -19.03 13.48
CA GLN A 96 -3.24 -18.92 14.54
C GLN A 96 -4.69 -18.94 14.00
N GLN A 97 -4.90 -19.17 12.70
CA GLN A 97 -6.22 -19.17 12.04
C GLN A 97 -7.07 -17.91 12.25
N ARG A 98 -6.48 -16.79 12.69
CA ARG A 98 -7.15 -15.49 12.68
C ARG A 98 -6.99 -14.90 11.28
N GLN A 99 -8.07 -14.90 10.50
CA GLN A 99 -8.11 -14.10 9.28
C GLN A 99 -8.24 -12.63 9.71
N ILE A 100 -7.21 -11.80 9.47
CA ILE A 100 -7.50 -10.37 9.30
C ILE A 100 -8.47 -10.28 8.12
N THR A 101 -9.68 -9.85 8.43
CA THR A 101 -10.69 -9.43 7.47
C THR A 101 -10.02 -8.36 6.62
N SER A 102 -9.55 -8.74 5.44
CA SER A 102 -8.87 -7.81 4.54
C SER A 102 -9.87 -6.92 3.81
N GLY A 103 -10.88 -6.44 4.54
CA GLY A 103 -11.74 -5.35 4.12
C GLY A 103 -10.90 -4.09 4.19
N LEU A 104 -10.42 -3.62 3.03
CA LEU A 104 -10.14 -2.19 2.93
C LEU A 104 -11.50 -1.52 3.12
N TRP A 105 -11.71 -0.87 4.25
CA TRP A 105 -12.76 0.13 4.38
C TRP A 105 -12.32 1.29 3.48
N LEU A 106 -13.09 1.53 2.43
CA LEU A 106 -13.04 2.81 1.75
C LEU A 106 -13.64 3.79 2.77
N GLU A 107 -12.86 4.73 3.27
CA GLU A 107 -13.46 5.86 3.96
C GLU A 107 -14.32 6.57 2.92
N GLU A 108 -15.63 6.61 3.16
CA GLU A 108 -16.57 7.39 2.35
C GLU A 108 -16.26 8.87 2.59
N ASP A 109 -15.88 9.57 1.53
CA ASP A 109 -16.01 11.02 1.50
C ASP A 109 -17.46 11.29 1.11
N ASP A 110 -18.26 11.70 2.09
CA ASP A 110 -19.70 11.96 1.99
C ASP A 110 -20.02 13.26 1.23
N SER A 111 -19.16 13.66 0.29
CA SER A 111 -19.35 14.85 -0.53
C SER A 111 -20.29 14.53 -1.70
N GLU A 112 -21.43 15.23 -1.72
CA GLU A 112 -22.62 14.94 -2.51
C GLU A 112 -22.48 15.18 -4.03
N GLU A 113 -21.25 15.23 -4.58
CA GLU A 113 -21.03 15.56 -6.00
C GLU A 113 -19.89 14.77 -6.69
N SER A 114 -20.24 13.55 -7.12
CA SER A 114 -19.92 12.96 -8.44
C SER A 114 -18.47 12.63 -8.85
N MET A 115 -17.41 12.88 -8.08
CA MET A 115 -16.05 12.39 -8.43
C MET A 115 -15.54 11.29 -7.50
N LEU A 116 -14.93 10.25 -8.10
CA LEU A 116 -14.20 9.24 -7.33
C LEU A 116 -13.02 9.91 -6.61
N PRO A 117 -12.69 9.48 -5.37
CA PRO A 117 -11.66 10.14 -4.58
C PRO A 117 -10.28 10.06 -5.26
N GLU A 118 -9.39 11.01 -4.97
CA GLU A 118 -8.06 11.12 -5.59
C GLU A 118 -7.18 9.85 -5.37
N ASN A 119 -7.48 9.08 -4.31
CA ASN A 119 -6.81 7.82 -4.00
C ASN A 119 -7.56 6.58 -4.53
N PHE A 120 -8.65 6.75 -5.29
CA PHE A 120 -9.54 5.67 -5.72
C PHE A 120 -8.78 4.51 -6.37
N LEU A 121 -7.89 4.81 -7.32
CA LEU A 121 -7.13 3.76 -8.00
C LEU A 121 -6.21 3.02 -7.03
N THR A 122 -5.57 3.73 -6.11
CA THR A 122 -4.69 3.10 -5.10
C THR A 122 -5.50 2.16 -4.22
N ASP A 123 -6.67 2.58 -3.75
CA ASP A 123 -7.53 1.76 -2.89
C ASP A 123 -8.18 0.61 -3.67
N TYR A 124 -8.58 0.82 -4.93
CA TYR A 124 -9.10 -0.22 -5.80
C TYR A 124 -8.03 -1.28 -6.13
N PHE A 125 -6.84 -0.85 -6.55
CA PHE A 125 -5.74 -1.76 -6.85
C PHE A 125 -5.25 -2.47 -5.61
N SER A 126 -5.28 -1.85 -4.42
CA SER A 126 -4.95 -2.56 -3.18
C SER A 126 -5.84 -3.80 -3.00
N GLY A 127 -7.11 -3.75 -3.39
CA GLY A 127 -8.03 -4.89 -3.40
C GLY A 127 -7.61 -6.02 -4.36
N ALA A 128 -7.16 -5.67 -5.57
CA ALA A 128 -6.62 -6.64 -6.53
C ALA A 128 -5.28 -7.22 -6.05
N LEU A 129 -4.41 -6.39 -5.48
CA LEU A 129 -3.14 -6.76 -4.89
C LEU A 129 -3.31 -7.73 -3.71
N LEU A 130 -4.42 -7.62 -2.96
CA LEU A 130 -4.78 -8.59 -1.91
C LEU A 130 -5.02 -10.01 -2.42
N CYS A 131 -5.25 -10.18 -3.73
CA CYS A 131 -5.42 -11.48 -4.38
C CYS A 131 -4.11 -12.11 -4.88
N LEU A 132 -3.00 -11.36 -4.81
CA LEU A 132 -1.65 -11.87 -5.08
C LEU A 132 -1.01 -12.47 -3.82
N SER A 133 0.04 -13.27 -4.03
CA SER A 133 0.90 -13.68 -2.91
C SER A 133 1.53 -12.48 -2.22
N GLU A 134 1.87 -12.62 -0.94
CA GLU A 134 2.49 -11.54 -0.16
C GLU A 134 3.78 -11.02 -0.80
N GLU A 135 4.60 -11.91 -1.36
CA GLU A 135 5.85 -11.53 -2.04
C GLU A 135 5.60 -10.71 -3.31
N GLN A 136 4.63 -11.12 -4.12
CA GLN A 136 4.26 -10.36 -5.32
C GLN A 136 3.68 -9.00 -4.93
N ARG A 137 2.78 -8.98 -3.94
CA ARG A 137 2.15 -7.76 -3.43
C ARG A 137 3.18 -6.74 -2.98
N ILE A 138 4.07 -7.11 -2.04
CA ILE A 138 5.05 -6.15 -1.52
C ILE A 138 5.99 -5.65 -2.64
N THR A 139 6.36 -6.52 -3.58
CA THR A 139 7.20 -6.13 -4.72
C THR A 139 6.52 -5.06 -5.58
N LEU A 140 5.23 -5.21 -5.88
CA LEU A 140 4.47 -4.22 -6.64
C LEU A 140 4.22 -2.94 -5.83
N VAL A 141 3.90 -3.06 -4.55
CA VAL A 141 3.68 -1.91 -3.66
C VAL A 141 4.92 -1.01 -3.59
N LEU A 142 6.11 -1.59 -3.41
CA LEU A 142 7.36 -0.81 -3.37
C LEU A 142 7.66 -0.12 -4.71
N ALA A 143 7.47 -0.81 -5.83
CA ALA A 143 7.77 -0.26 -7.16
C ALA A 143 6.72 0.74 -7.67
N ASP A 144 5.44 0.36 -7.61
CA ASP A 144 4.37 1.03 -8.33
C ASP A 144 3.64 2.07 -7.45
N ILE A 145 3.50 1.81 -6.15
CA ILE A 145 2.85 2.76 -5.23
C ILE A 145 3.88 3.72 -4.63
N PHE A 146 5.01 3.18 -4.16
CA PHE A 146 6.03 3.97 -3.48
C PHE A 146 7.19 4.43 -4.35
N ARG A 147 7.16 4.09 -5.65
CA ARG A 147 8.13 4.55 -6.66
C ARG A 147 9.59 4.32 -6.27
N MET A 148 9.86 3.25 -5.54
CA MET A 148 11.20 2.89 -5.13
C MET A 148 11.95 2.24 -6.26
N ASP A 149 13.23 2.57 -6.38
CA ASP A 149 14.09 1.89 -7.32
C ASP A 149 14.42 0.46 -6.86
N HIS A 150 15.04 -0.31 -7.75
CA HIS A 150 15.40 -1.70 -7.49
C HIS A 150 16.50 -1.84 -6.42
N VAL A 151 17.33 -0.82 -6.19
CA VAL A 151 18.37 -0.86 -5.15
C VAL A 151 17.70 -0.76 -3.78
N GLN A 152 16.91 0.28 -3.56
CA GLN A 152 16.16 0.52 -2.32
C GLN A 152 15.21 -0.64 -2.00
N ALA A 153 14.42 -1.08 -2.97
CA ALA A 153 13.44 -2.13 -2.75
C ALA A 153 14.11 -3.50 -2.50
N SER A 154 15.25 -3.78 -3.14
CA SER A 154 16.02 -5.00 -2.86
C SER A 154 16.63 -5.00 -1.45
N TYR A 155 17.10 -3.85 -0.97
CA TYR A 155 17.57 -3.66 0.40
C TYR A 155 16.45 -3.92 1.43
N ILE A 156 15.25 -3.38 1.18
CA ILE A 156 14.07 -3.59 2.03
C ILE A 156 13.69 -5.08 2.09
N LEU A 157 13.66 -5.76 0.94
CA LEU A 157 13.28 -7.17 0.84
C LEU A 157 14.40 -8.17 1.13
N LYS A 158 15.62 -7.69 1.42
CA LYS A 158 16.83 -8.50 1.66
C LYS A 158 17.11 -9.51 0.54
N ILE A 159 17.02 -9.05 -0.71
CA ILE A 159 17.38 -9.82 -1.91
C ILE A 159 18.35 -9.01 -2.78
N THR A 160 18.92 -9.63 -3.81
CA THR A 160 19.76 -8.88 -4.76
C THR A 160 18.91 -7.98 -5.67
N PRO A 161 19.45 -6.86 -6.18
CA PRO A 161 18.77 -6.03 -7.17
C PRO A 161 18.24 -6.81 -8.39
N ASP A 162 19.01 -7.78 -8.88
CA ASP A 162 18.60 -8.63 -10.01
C ASP A 162 17.47 -9.60 -9.66
N ALA A 163 17.51 -10.18 -8.46
CA ALA A 163 16.40 -10.99 -7.96
C ALA A 163 15.12 -10.15 -7.83
N TYR A 164 15.24 -8.89 -7.36
CA TYR A 164 14.12 -7.97 -7.28
C TYR A 164 13.54 -7.65 -8.66
N ARG A 165 14.36 -7.28 -9.66
CA ARG A 165 13.90 -7.00 -11.02
C ARG A 165 13.18 -8.20 -11.65
N LYS A 166 13.74 -9.40 -11.49
CA LYS A 166 13.13 -10.66 -11.97
C LYS A 166 11.80 -10.93 -11.26
N ARG A 167 11.72 -10.69 -9.95
CA ARG A 167 10.49 -10.84 -9.16
C ARG A 167 9.44 -9.82 -9.61
N LEU A 168 9.79 -8.54 -9.74
CA LEU A 168 8.90 -7.47 -10.17
C LEU A 168 8.29 -7.77 -11.56
N SER A 169 9.13 -8.18 -12.52
CA SER A 169 8.66 -8.56 -13.85
C SER A 169 7.62 -9.69 -13.80
N ARG A 170 7.87 -10.73 -13.00
CA ARG A 170 6.92 -11.85 -12.81
C ARG A 170 5.64 -11.38 -12.11
N SER A 171 5.76 -10.62 -11.03
CA SER A 171 4.61 -10.07 -10.29
C SER A 171 3.70 -9.23 -11.17
N ARG A 172 4.26 -8.37 -12.04
CA ARG A 172 3.49 -7.59 -13.02
C ARG A 172 2.79 -8.48 -14.04
N LYS A 173 3.47 -9.52 -14.54
CA LYS A 173 2.86 -10.50 -15.46
C LYS A 173 1.72 -11.26 -14.80
N ASP A 174 1.89 -11.69 -13.56
CA ASP A 174 0.89 -12.46 -12.81
C ASP A 174 -0.33 -11.59 -12.46
N LEU A 175 -0.10 -10.34 -12.05
CA LEU A 175 -1.18 -9.37 -11.86
C LEU A 175 -1.96 -9.16 -13.15
N ARG A 176 -1.29 -8.97 -14.30
CA ARG A 176 -1.95 -8.83 -15.60
C ARG A 176 -2.81 -10.04 -15.93
N ASN A 177 -2.26 -11.25 -15.79
CA ASN A 177 -2.99 -12.49 -16.04
C ASN A 177 -4.19 -12.65 -15.11
N TRP A 178 -4.08 -12.16 -13.88
CA TRP A 178 -5.18 -12.19 -12.92
C TRP A 178 -6.28 -11.21 -13.32
N ILE A 179 -5.93 -9.94 -13.58
CA ILE A 179 -6.89 -8.90 -13.98
C ILE A 179 -7.63 -9.31 -15.25
N SER A 180 -6.91 -9.76 -16.28
CA SER A 180 -7.48 -10.11 -17.59
C SER A 180 -8.48 -11.27 -17.53
N LYS A 181 -8.33 -12.18 -16.55
CA LYS A 181 -9.19 -13.37 -16.41
C LYS A 181 -10.30 -13.21 -15.37
N LYS A 182 -10.14 -12.30 -14.41
CA LYS A 182 -10.94 -12.31 -13.16
C LYS A 182 -11.50 -10.97 -12.72
N CYS A 183 -11.16 -9.87 -13.42
CA CYS A 183 -11.66 -8.54 -13.10
C CYS A 183 -12.67 -8.08 -14.14
N SER A 184 -13.93 -7.96 -13.73
CA SER A 184 -15.03 -7.45 -14.55
C SER A 184 -15.02 -5.92 -14.73
N LEU A 185 -14.29 -5.18 -13.89
CA LEU A 185 -14.17 -3.73 -13.98
C LEU A 185 -13.25 -3.31 -15.13
N LEU A 186 -12.12 -4.03 -15.26
CA LEU A 186 -11.07 -3.72 -16.23
C LEU A 186 -11.16 -4.56 -17.50
N THR A 187 -11.84 -5.71 -17.45
CA THR A 187 -12.03 -6.58 -18.60
C THR A 187 -13.54 -6.85 -18.79
N PRO A 188 -14.19 -6.11 -19.71
CA PRO A 188 -15.61 -6.30 -20.00
C PRO A 188 -15.89 -7.75 -20.39
N GLY A 189 -16.81 -8.41 -19.68
CA GLY A 189 -17.20 -9.80 -19.92
C GLY A 189 -16.89 -10.77 -18.78
N ASN A 190 -15.92 -10.44 -17.92
CA ASN A 190 -15.63 -11.23 -16.71
C ASN A 190 -16.69 -11.01 -15.62
N THR A 191 -16.65 -11.83 -14.57
CA THR A 191 -17.31 -11.59 -13.28
C THR A 191 -16.28 -11.14 -12.25
N CYS A 192 -16.69 -10.37 -11.24
CA CYS A 192 -15.83 -9.97 -10.14
C CYS A 192 -15.55 -11.21 -9.28
N GLN A 193 -14.29 -11.69 -9.34
CA GLN A 193 -13.86 -12.87 -8.58
C GLN A 193 -12.93 -12.53 -7.42
N CYS A 194 -12.90 -11.28 -6.95
CA CYS A 194 -12.07 -10.86 -5.82
C CYS A 194 -12.65 -11.45 -4.52
N PRO A 195 -12.09 -12.54 -3.95
CA PRO A 195 -12.70 -13.19 -2.78
C PRO A 195 -12.81 -12.25 -1.57
N LYS A 196 -11.91 -11.25 -1.52
CA LYS A 196 -11.77 -10.31 -0.42
C LYS A 196 -12.56 -9.01 -0.57
N LYS A 197 -13.11 -8.76 -1.75
CA LYS A 197 -13.74 -7.47 -2.10
C LYS A 197 -15.12 -7.60 -2.74
N LYS A 198 -15.44 -8.77 -3.31
CA LYS A 198 -16.72 -8.98 -3.98
C LYS A 198 -17.91 -8.66 -3.07
N GLN A 199 -17.86 -9.11 -1.81
CA GLN A 199 -18.94 -8.89 -0.85
C GLN A 199 -19.15 -7.41 -0.52
N CYS A 200 -18.08 -6.69 -0.16
CA CYS A 200 -18.13 -5.25 0.09
C CYS A 200 -18.60 -4.48 -1.16
N PHE A 201 -18.19 -4.87 -2.37
CA PHE A 201 -18.70 -4.25 -3.59
C PHE A 201 -20.18 -4.56 -3.88
N ILE A 202 -20.71 -5.69 -3.41
CA ILE A 202 -22.14 -6.00 -3.50
C ILE A 202 -22.92 -5.12 -2.52
N GLU A 203 -22.45 -5.01 -1.27
CA GLU A 203 -23.05 -4.18 -0.22
C GLU A 203 -23.09 -2.70 -0.61
N GLU A 204 -22.04 -2.20 -1.27
CA GLU A 204 -21.94 -0.84 -1.80
C GLU A 204 -22.72 -0.63 -3.12
N GLY A 205 -23.44 -1.65 -3.62
CA GLY A 205 -24.20 -1.56 -4.88
C GLY A 205 -23.34 -1.42 -6.15
N LYS A 206 -22.03 -1.64 -6.05
CA LYS A 206 -21.08 -1.52 -7.17
C LYS A 206 -21.06 -2.78 -8.03
N VAL A 207 -21.27 -3.94 -7.42
CA VAL A 207 -21.36 -5.25 -8.08
C VAL A 207 -22.76 -5.80 -7.92
N ASN A 208 -23.36 -6.17 -9.04
CA ASN A 208 -24.64 -6.84 -9.05
C ASN A 208 -24.54 -8.22 -8.40
N GLU A 209 -25.29 -8.47 -7.32
CA GLU A 209 -25.22 -9.72 -6.57
C GLU A 209 -25.50 -10.95 -7.45
N ARG A 210 -26.50 -10.87 -8.32
CA ARG A 210 -26.96 -11.99 -9.16
C ARG A 210 -26.00 -12.31 -10.30
N THR A 211 -25.48 -11.28 -10.98
CA THR A 211 -24.62 -11.48 -12.15
C THR A 211 -23.13 -11.48 -11.82
N GLY A 212 -22.75 -10.96 -10.65
CA GLY A 212 -21.36 -10.75 -10.25
C GLY A 212 -20.60 -9.75 -11.13
N LYS A 213 -21.30 -8.94 -11.93
CA LYS A 213 -20.70 -7.91 -12.80
C LYS A 213 -20.79 -6.55 -12.12
N PHE A 214 -19.81 -5.67 -12.39
CA PHE A 214 -19.92 -4.28 -11.95
C PHE A 214 -21.08 -3.59 -12.67
N GLU A 215 -21.78 -2.71 -11.96
CA GLU A 215 -22.84 -1.88 -12.53
C GLU A 215 -22.26 -0.95 -13.61
N ARG A 216 -23.02 -0.74 -14.70
CA ARG A 216 -22.53 -0.01 -15.88
C ARG A 216 -22.12 1.43 -15.56
N ASP A 217 -22.89 2.10 -14.71
CA ASP A 217 -22.61 3.47 -14.30
C ASP A 217 -21.34 3.55 -13.46
N TYR A 218 -21.08 2.54 -12.63
CA TYR A 218 -19.83 2.44 -11.88
C TYR A 218 -18.62 2.20 -12.80
N ILE A 219 -18.74 1.29 -13.78
CA ILE A 219 -17.69 1.09 -14.80
C ILE A 219 -17.37 2.41 -15.52
N ARG A 220 -18.39 3.15 -15.95
CA ARG A 220 -18.22 4.43 -16.64
C ARG A 220 -17.49 5.45 -15.76
N LYS A 221 -17.89 5.59 -14.49
CA LYS A 221 -17.22 6.46 -13.52
C LYS A 221 -15.73 6.12 -13.38
N VAL A 222 -15.41 4.84 -13.26
CA VAL A 222 -14.02 4.36 -13.13
C VAL A 222 -13.22 4.61 -14.40
N GLN A 223 -13.78 4.35 -15.58
CA GLN A 223 -13.10 4.60 -16.86
C GLN A 223 -12.81 6.08 -17.08
N THR A 224 -13.77 6.96 -16.77
CA THR A 224 -13.58 8.41 -16.83
C THR A 224 -12.46 8.85 -15.87
N TYR A 225 -12.49 8.34 -14.63
CA TYR A 225 -11.45 8.66 -13.64
C TYR A 225 -10.06 8.20 -14.10
N ILE A 226 -9.94 6.96 -14.59
CA ILE A 226 -8.70 6.42 -15.15
C ILE A 226 -8.19 7.31 -16.27
N ALA A 227 -9.04 7.68 -17.25
CA ALA A 227 -8.66 8.52 -18.37
C ALA A 227 -8.13 9.90 -17.93
N LEU A 228 -8.66 10.45 -16.84
CA LEU A 228 -8.27 11.76 -16.29
C LEU A 228 -7.01 11.71 -15.41
N HIS A 229 -6.72 10.60 -14.74
CA HIS A 229 -5.69 10.52 -13.67
C HIS A 229 -4.56 9.51 -13.93
N LEU A 230 -4.54 8.90 -15.13
CA LEU A 230 -3.57 7.90 -15.55
C LEU A 230 -2.12 8.36 -15.45
N GLU A 231 -1.84 9.63 -15.75
CA GLU A 231 -0.47 10.17 -15.72
C GLU A 231 0.00 10.56 -14.31
N GLN A 232 -0.93 10.80 -13.38
CA GLN A 232 -0.64 11.41 -12.07
C GLN A 232 -0.49 10.40 -10.93
N THR A 233 -1.12 9.23 -11.01
CA THR A 233 -1.39 8.39 -9.83
C THR A 233 -0.26 7.47 -9.37
N GLY A 234 0.89 7.43 -10.06
CA GLY A 234 1.93 6.44 -9.75
C GLY A 234 1.54 4.98 -10.10
N THR A 235 0.24 4.69 -10.11
CA THR A 235 -0.33 3.45 -10.63
C THR A 235 -0.38 3.41 -12.15
N ALA A 236 0.14 4.44 -12.83
CA ALA A 236 0.25 4.53 -14.29
C ALA A 236 0.80 3.25 -14.91
N ASP A 237 1.84 2.65 -14.33
CA ASP A 237 2.37 1.38 -14.84
C ASP A 237 1.35 0.25 -14.67
N LEU A 238 0.70 0.14 -13.50
CA LEU A 238 -0.32 -0.87 -13.23
C LEU A 238 -1.55 -0.76 -14.17
N ILE A 239 -1.85 0.45 -14.66
CA ILE A 239 -3.05 0.77 -15.46
C ILE A 239 -2.75 0.85 -16.97
N ASN A 240 -1.65 1.49 -17.38
CA ASN A 240 -1.21 1.59 -18.79
C ASN A 240 -0.97 0.20 -19.40
N PHE A 241 -0.78 -0.83 -18.59
CA PHE A 241 -0.69 -2.22 -19.05
C PHE A 241 -1.96 -2.79 -19.72
N GLN A 242 -3.07 -2.04 -19.82
CA GLN A 242 -4.33 -2.51 -20.42
C GLN A 242 -4.98 -1.58 -21.48
N ILE A 243 -4.35 -0.49 -21.92
CA ILE A 243 -4.94 0.38 -22.97
C ILE A 243 -4.55 -0.08 -24.41
N HIS A 244 -3.88 -1.22 -24.54
CA HIS A 244 -3.58 -1.85 -25.84
C HIS A 244 -4.04 -3.31 -25.87
#